data_AF-A0A926Y0B7-F1
#
_entry.id   AF-A0A926Y0B7-F1
#
_cell.length_a   1.000
_cell.length_b   1.000
_cell.length_c   1.000
_cell.angle_alpha   90.00
_cell.angle_beta   90.00
_cell.angle_gamma   90.00
#
_symmetry.space_group_name_H-M   'P 1'
#
loop_
_entity.id
_entity.type
_entity.pdbx_description
1 polymer ?
#
loop_
_entity_poly.entity_id
_entity_poly.type
_entity_poly.pdbx_seq_one_letter_code
_entity_poly.pdbx_strand_id
1 'polypeptide(L)'
;MAQCPTGDVVLATQAQVDAFGLQYPNCSTLENLLIGNEDITLESDITSLRSLSSLQTITGNLDIIDVDQLLHLTGLNNLTSVIGTFGIGSNSALIDFSGMEKLSSRRQGV
;
A
#
# COMPACT_ATOMS: atom_id res chain seq x y z
N MET A 1 8.90 20.79 7.25
CA MET A 1 9.52 19.70 6.45
C MET A 1 8.46 18.63 6.31
N ALA A 2 7.78 18.57 5.17
CA ALA A 2 6.76 17.55 4.94
C ALA A 2 7.48 16.28 4.50
N GLN A 3 7.48 15.27 5.35
CA GLN A 3 8.21 14.01 5.10
C GLN A 3 7.39 13.02 4.25
N CYS A 4 6.10 13.31 4.06
CA CYS A 4 5.13 12.53 3.30
C CYS A 4 4.31 13.46 2.39
N PRO A 5 3.74 12.94 1.28
CA PRO A 5 2.72 13.64 0.51
C PRO A 5 1.55 14.06 1.40
N THR A 6 0.89 15.16 1.03
CA THR A 6 -0.40 15.55 1.60
C THR A 6 -1.53 15.04 0.72
N GLY A 7 -2.57 14.46 1.32
CA GLY A 7 -3.72 13.91 0.61
C GLY A 7 -3.49 12.47 0.12
N ASP A 8 -4.35 12.06 -0.81
CA ASP A 8 -4.43 10.68 -1.28
C ASP A 8 -3.25 10.32 -2.17
N VAL A 9 -2.67 9.14 -1.91
CA VAL A 9 -1.57 8.59 -2.69
C VAL A 9 -2.10 7.44 -3.55
N VAL A 10 -1.94 7.57 -4.86
CA VAL A 10 -2.27 6.52 -5.83
C VAL A 10 -0.99 6.05 -6.52
N LEU A 11 -0.70 4.76 -6.40
CA LEU A 11 0.45 4.10 -7.02
C LEU A 11 -0.08 3.03 -7.97
N ALA A 12 -0.26 3.37 -9.25
CA ALA A 12 -0.81 2.47 -10.26
C ALA A 12 0.25 1.66 -11.02
N THR A 13 1.53 2.04 -10.92
CA THR A 13 2.64 1.42 -11.65
C THR A 13 3.87 1.20 -10.76
N GLN A 14 4.72 0.25 -11.14
CA GLN A 14 5.98 -0.03 -10.44
C GLN A 14 6.89 1.21 -10.41
N ALA A 15 6.89 1.99 -11.50
CA ALA A 15 7.63 3.24 -11.58
C ALA A 15 7.19 4.25 -10.51
N GLN A 16 5.88 4.33 -10.22
CA GLN A 16 5.36 5.19 -9.15
C GLN A 16 5.73 4.67 -7.76
N VAL A 17 5.68 3.35 -7.53
CA VAL A 17 6.13 2.73 -6.28
C VAL A 17 7.61 3.03 -6.00
N ASP A 18 8.46 2.89 -7.02
CA ASP A 18 9.89 3.17 -6.90
C ASP A 18 10.16 4.65 -6.70
N ALA A 19 9.47 5.53 -7.44
CA ALA A 19 9.57 6.97 -7.29
C ALA A 19 9.15 7.43 -5.88
N PHE A 20 8.10 6.82 -5.31
CA PHE A 20 7.65 7.13 -3.95
C PHE A 20 8.77 6.87 -2.93
N GLY A 21 9.42 5.70 -2.99
CA GLY A 21 10.52 5.36 -2.08
C GLY A 21 11.74 6.29 -2.20
N LEU A 22 12.00 6.82 -3.40
CA LEU A 22 13.07 7.79 -3.64
C LEU A 22 12.72 9.20 -3.15
N GLN A 23 11.47 9.62 -3.35
CA GLN A 23 11.02 10.97 -3.02
C GLN A 23 10.66 11.13 -1.55
N TYR A 24 10.18 10.05 -0.91
CA TYR A 24 9.68 10.05 0.46
C TYR A 24 10.33 8.95 1.32
N PRO A 25 11.67 8.87 1.40
CA PRO A 25 12.39 7.71 1.97
C PRO A 25 12.13 7.46 3.46
N ASN A 26 11.73 8.50 4.22
CA ASN A 26 11.37 8.37 5.63
C ASN A 26 9.87 8.61 5.88
N CYS A 27 9.03 8.52 4.85
CA CYS A 27 7.59 8.67 5.06
C CYS A 27 7.05 7.47 5.84
N SER A 28 6.48 7.73 7.02
CA SER A 28 5.94 6.71 7.91
C SER A 28 4.41 6.68 7.96
N THR A 29 3.75 7.77 7.54
CA THR A 29 2.30 7.95 7.73
C THR A 29 1.66 8.59 6.52
N LEU A 30 0.64 7.94 5.97
CA LEU A 30 -0.20 8.49 4.90
C LEU A 30 -1.66 8.58 5.35
N GLU A 31 -2.41 9.42 4.67
CA GLU A 31 -3.86 9.50 4.85
C GLU A 31 -4.53 8.33 4.12
N ASN A 32 -4.61 8.38 2.80
CA ASN A 32 -5.14 7.28 1.98
C ASN A 32 -4.06 6.76 1.02
N LEU A 33 -4.05 5.45 0.80
CA LEU A 33 -3.14 4.79 -0.13
C LEU A 33 -3.93 3.79 -1.00
N LEU A 34 -3.91 4.02 -2.30
CA LEU A 34 -4.34 3.07 -3.32
C LEU A 34 -3.12 2.50 -4.03
N ILE A 35 -2.98 1.19 -4.04
CA ILE A 35 -1.98 0.44 -4.81
C ILE A 35 -2.69 -0.31 -5.94
N GLY A 36 -2.31 0.01 -7.17
CA GLY A 36 -2.94 -0.46 -8.40
C GLY A 36 -3.94 0.55 -8.96
N ASN A 37 -5.03 0.07 -9.55
CA ASN A 37 -5.94 0.91 -10.34
C ASN A 37 -7.42 0.70 -9.94
N GLU A 38 -8.22 1.76 -10.04
CA GLU A 38 -9.69 1.66 -9.97
C GLU A 38 -10.30 1.45 -11.36
N ASP A 39 -9.54 1.75 -12.42
CA ASP A 39 -9.93 1.52 -13.80
C ASP A 39 -9.44 0.14 -14.27
N ILE A 40 -10.37 -0.83 -14.24
CA ILE A 40 -10.18 -2.23 -14.67
C ILE A 40 -9.74 -2.39 -16.14
N THR A 41 -9.64 -1.30 -16.92
CA THR A 41 -9.16 -1.34 -18.31
C THR A 41 -7.64 -1.21 -18.42
N LEU A 42 -6.95 -0.91 -17.32
CA LEU A 42 -5.50 -0.71 -17.28
C LEU A 42 -4.87 -1.65 -16.24
N GLU A 43 -4.15 -2.67 -16.72
CA GLU A 43 -3.39 -3.58 -15.87
C GLU A 43 -2.22 -2.86 -15.19
N SER A 44 -2.05 -3.08 -13.88
CA SER A 44 -0.87 -2.61 -13.15
C SER A 44 0.34 -3.51 -13.41
N ASP A 45 1.52 -2.90 -13.60
CA ASP A 45 2.81 -3.59 -13.72
C ASP A 45 3.54 -3.77 -12.39
N ILE A 46 2.86 -3.52 -11.26
CA ILE A 46 3.44 -3.60 -9.92
C ILE A 46 3.78 -5.06 -9.60
N THR A 47 5.07 -5.29 -9.30
CA THR A 47 5.63 -6.60 -8.92
C THR A 47 6.28 -6.58 -7.54
N SER A 48 6.55 -5.40 -6.99
CA SER A 48 7.19 -5.24 -5.69
C SER A 48 6.78 -3.97 -4.96
N LEU A 49 6.46 -4.11 -3.67
CA LEU A 49 6.15 -3.00 -2.76
C LEU A 49 7.34 -2.61 -1.87
N ARG A 50 8.55 -3.12 -2.11
CA ARG A 50 9.73 -2.94 -1.25
C ARG A 50 10.03 -1.46 -0.90
N SER A 51 9.74 -0.57 -1.84
CA SER A 51 9.95 0.88 -1.75
C SER A 51 9.01 1.54 -0.73
N LEU A 52 8.01 0.82 -0.23
CA LEU A 52 7.04 1.25 0.78
C LEU A 52 7.40 0.81 2.21
N SER A 53 8.58 0.24 2.42
CA SER A 53 9.02 -0.34 3.71
C SER A 53 9.17 0.65 4.86
N SER A 54 9.15 1.95 4.60
CA SER A 54 9.13 2.98 5.64
C SER A 54 7.73 3.20 6.24
N LEU A 55 6.66 2.78 5.56
CA LEU A 55 5.29 3.00 6.00
C LEU A 55 4.96 2.19 7.26
N GLN A 56 4.36 2.88 8.22
CA GLN A 56 3.98 2.31 9.52
C GLN A 56 2.49 2.48 9.82
N THR A 57 1.86 3.53 9.30
CA THR A 57 0.46 3.86 9.56
C THR A 57 -0.23 4.43 8.33
N ILE A 58 -1.44 3.96 8.06
CA ILE A 58 -2.40 4.60 7.16
C ILE A 58 -3.56 5.10 8.03
N THR A 59 -3.79 6.41 8.08
CA THR A 59 -4.83 6.99 8.96
C THR A 59 -6.23 6.94 8.35
N GLY A 60 -6.32 6.79 7.02
CA GLY A 60 -7.54 6.55 6.26
C GLY A 60 -7.54 5.13 5.69
N ASN A 61 -7.84 5.01 4.40
CA ASN A 61 -8.03 3.75 3.71
C ASN A 61 -6.74 3.24 3.05
N LEU A 62 -6.57 1.93 3.07
CA LEU A 62 -5.59 1.21 2.26
C LEU A 62 -6.34 0.25 1.33
N ASP A 63 -6.22 0.48 0.03
CA ASP A 63 -6.80 -0.35 -1.00
C ASP A 63 -5.71 -0.92 -1.92
N ILE A 64 -5.76 -2.23 -2.16
CA ILE A 64 -4.83 -2.94 -3.05
C ILE A 64 -5.66 -3.67 -4.11
N ILE A 65 -5.70 -3.12 -5.33
CA ILE A 65 -6.67 -3.51 -6.36
C ILE A 65 -5.99 -3.60 -7.73
N ASP A 66 -6.31 -4.64 -8.50
CA ASP A 66 -5.81 -4.83 -9.89
C ASP A 66 -4.28 -4.84 -10.01
N VAL A 67 -3.59 -5.48 -9.05
CA VAL A 67 -2.13 -5.73 -9.08
C VAL A 67 -1.81 -7.20 -9.41
N ASP A 68 -2.21 -7.62 -10.61
CA ASP A 68 -2.13 -9.02 -11.07
C ASP A 68 -0.72 -9.59 -11.21
N GLN A 69 0.33 -8.77 -11.15
CA GLN A 69 1.73 -9.24 -11.17
C GLN A 69 2.35 -9.33 -9.77
N LEU A 70 1.63 -8.90 -8.73
CA LEU A 70 2.12 -8.87 -7.35
C LEU A 70 1.81 -10.17 -6.63
N LEU A 71 2.85 -10.95 -6.31
CA LEU A 71 2.71 -12.26 -5.66
C LEU A 71 2.52 -12.17 -4.14
N HIS A 72 3.12 -11.14 -3.52
CA HIS A 72 3.16 -10.95 -2.07
C HIS A 72 3.12 -9.46 -1.73
N LEU A 73 2.66 -9.13 -0.52
CA LEU A 73 2.65 -7.75 0.00
C LEU A 73 3.98 -7.37 0.70
N THR A 74 5.05 -8.11 0.37
CA THR A 74 6.39 -7.86 0.90
C THR A 74 6.84 -6.46 0.52
N GLY A 75 7.14 -5.66 1.54
CA GLY A 75 7.31 -4.22 1.41
C GLY A 75 6.44 -3.46 2.41
N LEU A 76 5.29 -4.02 2.81
CA LEU A 76 4.44 -3.46 3.86
C LEU A 76 4.76 -4.01 5.27
N ASN A 77 5.90 -4.71 5.44
CA ASN A 77 6.24 -5.44 6.68
C ASN A 77 6.30 -4.57 7.95
N ASN A 78 6.40 -3.25 7.79
CA ASN A 78 6.43 -2.29 8.90
C ASN A 78 5.08 -1.61 9.15
N LEU A 79 4.08 -1.87 8.32
CA LEU A 79 2.73 -1.36 8.50
C LEU A 79 2.10 -2.03 9.72
N THR A 80 1.80 -1.23 10.73
CA THR A 80 1.25 -1.71 12.02
C THR A 80 -0.22 -1.36 12.21
N SER A 81 -0.71 -0.34 11.51
CA SER A 81 -2.08 0.17 11.65
C SER A 81 -2.63 0.72 10.34
N VAL A 82 -3.86 0.30 10.03
CA VAL A 82 -4.77 0.98 9.10
C VAL A 82 -5.98 1.37 9.93
N ILE A 83 -6.25 2.67 10.05
CA ILE A 83 -7.33 3.18 10.93
C ILE A 83 -8.69 3.11 10.20
N GLY A 84 -8.70 3.44 8.91
CA GLY A 84 -9.86 3.32 8.05
C GLY A 84 -10.06 1.89 7.55
N THR A 85 -10.53 1.77 6.31
CA THR A 85 -10.80 0.48 5.69
C THR A 85 -9.53 -0.12 5.11
N PHE A 86 -9.40 -1.44 5.23
CA PHE A 86 -8.39 -2.20 4.50
C PHE A 86 -9.08 -3.10 3.48
N GLY A 87 -8.87 -2.79 2.19
CA GLY A 87 -9.45 -3.50 1.05
C GLY A 87 -8.38 -4.20 0.20
N ILE A 88 -8.67 -5.43 -0.22
CA ILE A 88 -7.90 -6.16 -1.23
C ILE A 88 -8.90 -6.75 -2.22
N GLY A 89 -8.74 -6.46 -3.50
CA GLY A 89 -9.64 -6.97 -4.55
C GLY A 89 -8.89 -7.20 -5.86
N SER A 90 -9.41 -8.11 -6.70
CA SER A 90 -8.92 -8.30 -8.08
C SER A 90 -7.39 -8.45 -8.23
N ASN A 91 -6.74 -9.24 -7.37
CA ASN A 91 -5.30 -9.50 -7.43
C ASN A 91 -5.07 -10.99 -7.71
N SER A 92 -5.20 -11.39 -8.98
CA SER A 92 -5.31 -12.80 -9.38
C SER A 92 -4.05 -13.63 -9.11
N ALA A 93 -2.86 -13.02 -9.11
CA ALA A 93 -1.61 -13.70 -8.80
C ALA A 93 -1.17 -13.60 -7.33
N LEU A 94 -1.92 -12.90 -6.47
CA LEU A 94 -1.57 -12.75 -5.06
C LEU A 94 -1.69 -14.11 -4.36
N ILE A 95 -0.56 -14.67 -3.93
CA ILE A 95 -0.49 -16.02 -3.36
C ILE A 95 -0.87 -16.00 -1.88
N ASP A 96 -0.42 -14.97 -1.18
CA ASP A 96 -0.63 -14.80 0.26
C ASP A 96 -0.49 -13.33 0.68
N PHE A 97 -0.71 -13.08 1.98
CA PHE A 97 -0.56 -11.75 2.59
C PHE A 97 0.79 -11.56 3.30
N SER A 98 1.84 -12.29 2.87
CA SER A 98 3.19 -12.11 3.41
C SER A 98 3.61 -10.66 3.26
N GLY A 99 4.12 -10.07 4.33
CA GLY A 99 4.40 -8.65 4.48
C GLY A 99 3.36 -7.87 5.28
N MET A 100 2.31 -8.50 5.79
CA MET A 100 1.31 -7.87 6.67
C MET A 100 1.32 -8.37 8.11
N GLU A 101 2.38 -9.06 8.54
CA GLU A 101 2.44 -9.79 9.80
C GLU A 101 2.32 -8.88 11.03
N LYS A 102 2.72 -7.62 10.89
CA LYS A 102 2.63 -6.61 11.95
C LYS A 102 1.30 -5.87 11.97
N LEU A 103 0.44 -6.04 10.98
CA LEU A 103 -0.84 -5.34 10.93
C LEU A 103 -1.73 -5.91 12.04
N SER A 104 -1.84 -5.15 13.13
CA SER A 104 -2.71 -5.51 14.23
C SER A 104 -4.15 -5.08 13.91
N SER A 105 -5.09 -6.03 13.87
CA SER A 105 -6.51 -5.68 13.82
C SER A 105 -6.89 -5.05 15.17
N ARG A 106 -6.80 -3.73 15.29
CA ARG A 106 -7.41 -3.04 16.42
C ARG A 106 -8.92 -3.08 16.17
N ARG A 107 -9.60 -4.06 16.76
CA ARG A 107 -11.05 -3.96 16.97
C ARG A 107 -11.26 -2.63 17.69
N GLN A 108 -11.85 -1.64 17.02
CA GLN A 108 -12.34 -0.47 17.72
C GLN A 108 -13.42 -0.98 18.68
N GLY A 109 -13.03 -1.18 19.93
CA GLY A 109 -13.95 -1.34 21.03
C GLY A 109 -14.59 0.02 21.25
N VAL A 110 -15.86 0.12 20.88
CA VAL A 110 -16.80 1.02 21.57
C VAL A 110 -16.96 0.59 23.01
#